data_AF-A0AAE1D040-F1
#
_entry.id   AF-A0AAE1D040-F1
#
_cell.length_a   1.000
_cell.length_b   1.000
_cell.length_c   1.000
_cell.angle_alpha   90.00
_cell.angle_beta   90.00
_cell.angle_gamma   90.00
#
_symmetry.space_group_name_H-M   'P 1'
#
loop_
_entity.id
_entity.type
_entity.pdbx_description
1 polymer ?
#
loop_
_entity_poly.entity_id
_entity_poly.type
_entity_poly.pdbx_seq_one_letter_code
_entity_poly.pdbx_strand_id
1 'polypeptide(L)'
;MAACLQSRPRDEIIKHPLRVNQLRGQFPLQARAHSTHLKKRLLQNVPGLVAFNQGREVYLSYDEEVALTLKRQYNEEEDTESITMARLANSIRNDMFATSVSFTGQFDHETQIQSVPQRLLVLINMIINGPNIKDQAEPPNITQPVLTVAQLLMGNAYKQRRKPKEPPTQIYVKNRQMPLPIYVGMKVHSLTRKRQLVDSLHELGLSESYDSIMDIKASLGNNIINHYSNEGVVCPPQLRTGKFVVGAADNIDHNPSSTTSTGSFHGTGISLFQNCAVTLPNPREQRLWETFQIEKQVKEIRALPSSFTEVKPLLAPTNMTAPAGLSEDTQRNPMLLTSVVREEKEWLDHVSDHLTQEINKESALSWAAFHASKYQNSMLPSVNSMLPLFQDEASSFAMLRHCLVVVQAAIHHVNPGQTPVICVDQPLFAKLKQIQWSDETYSEDNFVILFGGFHIEMTALKVLGNLLQGSGWTEMVSKAKYIICRDR
;
A
#
# COMPACT_ATOMS: atom_id res chain seq x y z
N MET A 1 40.67 13.52 43.49
CA MET A 1 39.74 14.26 42.60
C MET A 1 40.48 14.57 41.30
N ALA A 2 40.35 13.71 40.29
CA ALA A 2 40.98 13.89 38.98
C ALA A 2 39.88 14.14 37.93
N ALA A 3 40.14 15.04 36.98
CA ALA A 3 39.25 15.35 35.87
C ALA A 3 40.01 15.16 34.56
N CYS A 4 39.48 14.30 33.67
CA CYS A 4 39.96 14.18 32.30
C CYS A 4 39.30 15.28 31.45
N LEU A 5 40.09 16.09 30.76
CA LEU A 5 39.58 17.13 29.86
C LEU A 5 39.82 16.70 28.41
N GLN A 6 38.84 16.05 27.80
CA GLN A 6 38.78 15.85 26.35
C GLN A 6 38.00 16.97 25.68
N SER A 7 38.50 17.47 24.56
CA SER A 7 37.71 18.30 23.63
C SER A 7 36.84 17.40 22.76
N ARG A 8 35.62 17.09 23.22
CA ARG A 8 34.49 16.67 22.37
C ARG A 8 33.25 17.47 22.76
N PRO A 9 32.33 17.74 21.81
CA PRO A 9 31.12 18.48 22.13
C PRO A 9 30.09 17.59 22.83
N ARG A 10 29.44 18.20 23.82
CA ARG A 10 28.20 17.82 24.54
C ARG A 10 28.35 16.96 25.80
N ASP A 11 28.07 17.68 26.89
CA ASP A 11 27.11 17.36 27.93
C ASP A 11 27.30 16.07 28.75
N GLU A 12 27.38 16.32 30.05
CA GLU A 12 27.37 15.36 31.17
C GLU A 12 28.69 14.64 31.45
N ILE A 13 29.37 15.09 32.52
CA ILE A 13 29.64 14.30 33.73
C ILE A 13 30.42 15.22 34.70
N ILE A 14 29.73 15.75 35.72
CA ILE A 14 30.38 16.21 36.96
C ILE A 14 29.53 15.72 38.14
N LYS A 15 29.88 14.55 38.68
CA LYS A 15 29.49 14.15 40.05
C LYS A 15 30.54 14.69 41.02
N HIS A 16 30.32 15.90 41.55
CA HIS A 16 30.73 16.34 42.89
C HIS A 16 30.22 17.78 43.16
N PRO A 17 29.04 17.96 43.80
CA PRO A 17 28.40 19.28 43.93
C PRO A 17 29.06 20.23 44.95
N LEU A 18 29.93 19.74 45.84
CA LEU A 18 30.25 20.47 47.08
C LEU A 18 31.45 21.42 47.00
N ARG A 19 32.31 21.33 45.98
CA ARG A 19 33.50 22.22 45.87
C ARG A 19 33.43 23.25 44.74
N VAL A 20 32.63 22.99 43.70
CA VAL A 20 32.42 23.95 42.59
C VAL A 20 31.60 25.16 43.05
N ASN A 21 30.69 24.97 44.01
CA ASN A 21 29.88 26.07 44.56
C ASN A 21 30.70 27.07 45.42
N GLN A 22 31.85 26.68 45.99
CA GLN A 22 32.72 27.62 46.71
C GLN A 22 33.48 28.57 45.76
N LEU A 23 33.66 28.20 44.48
CA LEU A 23 34.28 29.04 43.46
C LEU A 23 33.26 29.83 42.61
N ARG A 24 31.96 29.62 42.83
CA ARG A 24 30.85 30.30 42.10
C ARG A 24 30.44 31.65 42.69
N GLY A 25 31.04 32.07 43.81
CA GLY A 25 30.66 33.29 44.52
C GLY A 25 31.20 34.61 43.96
N GLN A 26 32.10 34.58 42.97
CA GLN A 26 32.64 35.80 42.36
C GLN A 26 32.76 35.60 40.84
N PHE A 27 32.19 36.54 40.08
CA PHE A 27 32.27 36.74 38.63
C PHE A 27 31.11 36.23 37.73
N PRO A 28 30.57 37.11 36.85
CA PRO A 28 29.44 36.79 35.97
C PRO A 28 29.83 35.90 34.78
N LEU A 29 28.90 35.01 34.43
CA LEU A 29 28.97 34.04 33.34
C LEU A 29 28.93 34.72 31.97
N GLN A 30 30.04 34.71 31.22
CA GLN A 30 30.04 34.74 29.74
C GLN A 30 31.46 34.51 29.20
N ALA A 31 31.90 33.25 29.12
CA ALA A 31 33.00 32.86 28.23
C ALA A 31 33.03 31.33 28.05
N ARG A 32 32.93 30.85 26.81
CA ARG A 32 33.33 29.48 26.45
C ARG A 32 34.79 29.28 26.86
N ALA A 33 35.04 28.50 27.91
CA ALA A 33 36.38 28.22 28.37
C ALA A 33 37.10 27.31 27.37
N HIS A 34 38.07 27.87 26.64
CA HIS A 34 38.98 27.10 25.79
C HIS A 34 39.75 26.10 26.68
N SER A 35 39.80 24.82 26.30
CA SER A 35 40.38 23.73 27.12
C SER A 35 41.82 24.02 27.59
N THR A 36 42.61 24.71 26.76
CA THR A 36 43.97 25.17 27.06
C THR A 36 44.02 26.21 28.20
N HIS A 37 43.03 27.11 28.27
CA HIS A 37 42.92 28.11 29.33
C HIS A 37 42.43 27.49 30.64
N LEU A 38 41.54 26.49 30.56
CA LEU A 38 41.06 25.75 31.71
C LEU A 38 42.19 24.93 32.36
N LYS A 39 43.01 24.23 31.57
CA LYS A 39 44.22 23.53 32.06
C LYS A 39 45.13 24.47 32.85
N LYS A 40 45.48 25.63 32.27
CA LYS A 40 46.35 26.61 32.93
C LYS A 40 45.74 27.13 34.24
N ARG A 41 44.43 27.43 34.25
CA ARG A 41 43.73 27.89 35.47
C ARG A 41 43.69 26.81 36.55
N LEU A 42 43.49 25.55 36.20
CA LEU A 42 43.48 24.44 37.16
C LEU A 42 44.86 24.19 37.78
N LEU A 43 45.92 24.18 36.96
CA LEU A 43 47.29 24.05 37.45
C LEU A 43 47.73 25.22 38.34
N GLN A 44 47.21 26.43 38.09
CA GLN A 44 47.56 27.63 38.87
C GLN A 44 46.82 27.73 40.22
N ASN A 45 45.58 27.24 40.30
CA ASN A 45 44.72 27.42 41.48
C ASN A 45 44.63 26.18 42.38
N VAL A 46 45.21 25.05 41.97
CA VAL A 46 45.15 23.77 42.70
C VAL A 46 46.56 23.30 43.02
N PRO A 47 47.07 23.57 44.25
CA PRO A 47 48.42 23.18 44.64
C PRO A 47 48.61 21.66 44.60
N GLY A 48 49.69 21.20 43.97
CA GLY A 48 50.04 19.78 43.87
C GLY A 48 49.45 19.05 42.66
N LEU A 49 48.61 19.69 41.84
CA LEU A 49 48.07 19.09 40.61
C LEU A 49 49.10 19.21 39.47
N VAL A 50 49.50 18.08 38.87
CA VAL A 50 50.49 18.02 37.79
C VAL A 50 49.83 17.54 36.50
N ALA A 51 50.28 18.06 35.36
CA ALA A 51 49.79 17.68 34.04
C ALA A 51 50.73 16.67 33.35
N PHE A 52 50.17 15.53 32.97
CA PHE A 52 50.85 14.48 32.19
C PHE A 52 50.31 14.52 30.76
N ASN A 53 51.15 14.90 29.79
CA ASN A 53 50.75 15.04 28.39
C ASN A 53 50.98 13.74 27.61
N GLN A 54 50.01 13.31 26.80
CA GLN A 54 50.17 12.20 25.87
C GLN A 54 49.48 12.50 24.54
N GLY A 55 50.28 12.82 23.51
CA GLY A 55 49.74 13.22 22.20
C GLY A 55 48.92 14.50 22.29
N ARG A 56 47.61 14.43 21.97
CA ARG A 56 46.68 15.57 22.06
C ARG A 56 45.93 15.65 23.41
N GLU A 57 46.10 14.68 24.30
CA GLU A 57 45.38 14.59 25.58
C GLU A 57 46.29 14.90 26.78
N VAL A 58 45.68 15.39 27.87
CA VAL A 58 46.39 15.80 29.09
C VAL A 58 45.64 15.30 30.32
N TYR A 59 46.31 14.49 31.13
CA TYR A 59 45.80 14.00 32.42
C TYR A 59 46.28 14.90 33.55
N LEU A 60 45.40 15.24 34.49
CA LEU A 60 45.73 16.04 35.67
C LEU A 60 45.63 15.15 36.92
N SER A 61 46.76 14.89 37.57
CA SER A 61 46.85 14.06 38.79
C SER A 61 47.83 14.67 39.78
N TYR A 62 47.64 14.37 41.07
CA TYR A 62 48.56 14.78 42.14
C TYR A 62 49.78 13.85 42.26
N ASP A 63 49.69 12.67 41.66
CA ASP A 63 50.66 11.60 41.74
C ASP A 63 50.81 10.92 40.37
N GLU A 64 52.04 10.67 39.97
CA GLU A 64 52.41 10.07 38.69
C GLU A 64 52.01 8.59 38.60
N GLU A 65 52.12 7.83 39.68
CA GLU A 65 51.69 6.43 39.74
C GLU A 65 50.16 6.32 39.61
N VAL A 66 49.42 7.27 40.20
CA VAL A 66 47.96 7.34 40.04
C VAL A 66 47.57 7.70 38.60
N ALA A 67 48.31 8.60 37.94
CA ALA A 67 48.09 8.92 36.53
C ALA A 67 48.37 7.72 35.61
N LEU A 68 49.45 6.98 35.88
CA LEU A 68 49.81 5.77 35.15
C LEU A 68 48.84 4.61 35.39
N THR A 69 48.31 4.47 36.60
CA THR A 69 47.32 3.45 36.96
C THR A 69 45.97 3.73 36.30
N LEU A 70 45.49 4.98 36.33
CA LEU A 70 44.30 5.41 35.60
C LEU A 70 44.44 5.18 34.09
N LYS A 71 45.64 5.41 33.54
CA LYS A 71 45.96 5.12 32.14
C LYS A 71 45.92 3.62 31.82
N ARG A 72 46.48 2.78 32.67
CA ARG A 72 46.45 1.31 32.47
C ARG A 72 45.02 0.79 32.56
N GLN A 73 44.25 1.22 33.56
CA GLN A 73 42.84 0.85 33.69
C GLN A 73 42.00 1.33 32.49
N TYR A 74 42.19 2.57 32.05
CA TYR A 74 41.48 3.09 30.88
C TYR A 74 41.80 2.29 29.60
N ASN A 75 43.07 1.94 29.37
CA ASN A 75 43.46 1.13 28.21
C ASN A 75 42.96 -0.33 28.33
N GLU A 76 43.00 -0.93 29.52
CA GLU A 76 42.49 -2.29 29.77
C GLU A 76 40.97 -2.36 29.66
N GLU A 77 40.25 -1.33 30.10
CA GLU A 77 38.80 -1.16 29.91
C GLU A 77 38.47 -0.97 28.43
N GLU A 78 39.21 -0.14 27.69
CA GLU A 78 39.05 0.06 26.24
C GLU A 78 39.27 -1.25 25.45
N ASP A 79 40.27 -2.05 25.84
CA ASP A 79 40.51 -3.38 25.26
C ASP A 79 39.36 -4.36 25.60
N THR A 80 38.84 -4.33 26.82
CA THR A 80 37.77 -5.24 27.28
C THR A 80 36.42 -4.89 26.64
N GLU A 81 36.08 -3.60 26.53
CA GLU A 81 34.90 -3.12 25.82
C GLU A 81 34.98 -3.45 24.32
N SER A 82 36.15 -3.25 23.71
CA SER A 82 36.39 -3.60 22.30
C SER A 82 36.21 -5.09 22.04
N ILE A 83 36.71 -5.96 22.94
CA ILE A 83 36.51 -7.42 22.85
C ILE A 83 35.02 -7.77 22.99
N THR A 84 34.31 -7.12 23.92
CA THR A 84 32.88 -7.37 24.16
C THR A 84 32.04 -6.96 22.94
N MET A 85 32.32 -5.80 22.35
CA MET A 85 31.69 -5.33 21.12
C MET A 85 31.98 -6.26 19.94
N ALA A 86 33.22 -6.74 19.79
CA ALA A 86 33.57 -7.67 18.73
C ALA A 86 32.82 -9.01 18.88
N ARG A 87 32.67 -9.52 20.11
CA ARG A 87 31.90 -10.74 20.39
C ARG A 87 30.41 -10.54 20.09
N LEU A 88 29.82 -9.42 20.51
CA LEU A 88 28.43 -9.08 20.22
C LEU A 88 28.18 -8.96 18.71
N ALA A 89 29.04 -8.21 18.01
CA ALA A 89 28.96 -8.04 16.56
C ALA A 89 29.07 -9.38 15.81
N ASN A 90 29.99 -10.26 16.22
CA ASN A 90 30.11 -11.59 15.63
C ASN A 90 28.87 -12.46 15.89
N SER A 91 28.32 -12.43 17.11
CA SER A 91 27.10 -13.16 17.46
C SER A 91 25.93 -12.73 16.58
N ILE A 92 25.70 -11.42 16.47
CA ILE A 92 24.61 -10.86 15.65
C ILE A 92 24.86 -11.14 14.18
N ARG A 93 26.09 -10.99 13.68
CA ARG A 93 26.41 -11.30 12.28
C ARG A 93 26.15 -12.77 11.96
N ASN A 94 26.46 -13.70 12.86
CA ASN A 94 26.17 -15.12 12.65
C ASN A 94 24.65 -15.35 12.50
N ASP A 95 23.84 -14.76 13.38
CA ASP A 95 22.37 -14.85 13.29
C ASP A 95 21.87 -14.20 11.99
N MET A 96 22.36 -12.99 11.67
CA MET A 96 22.06 -12.31 10.43
C MET A 96 22.37 -13.18 9.23
N PHE A 97 23.54 -13.84 9.16
CA PHE A 97 23.97 -14.66 8.03
C PHE A 97 23.31 -16.04 7.96
N ALA A 98 22.77 -16.54 9.07
CA ALA A 98 21.96 -17.76 9.13
C ALA A 98 20.53 -17.53 8.61
N THR A 99 19.98 -16.33 8.77
CA THR A 99 18.63 -16.00 8.28
C THR A 99 18.61 -15.85 6.74
N SER A 100 17.71 -16.60 6.10
CA SER A 100 17.41 -16.50 4.67
C SER A 100 16.06 -15.82 4.48
N VAL A 101 16.01 -14.81 3.60
CA VAL A 101 14.78 -14.05 3.30
C VAL A 101 14.64 -13.95 1.79
N SER A 102 13.51 -14.46 1.29
CA SER A 102 13.11 -14.38 -0.11
C SER A 102 11.73 -13.74 -0.20
N PHE A 103 11.55 -12.87 -1.19
CA PHE A 103 10.24 -12.30 -1.47
C PHE A 103 9.38 -13.32 -2.24
N THR A 104 8.17 -13.53 -1.75
CA THR A 104 7.20 -14.51 -2.27
C THR A 104 6.06 -13.86 -3.06
N GLY A 105 6.21 -12.58 -3.39
CA GLY A 105 5.24 -11.79 -4.15
C GLY A 105 4.17 -11.08 -3.33
N GLN A 106 4.14 -11.26 -2.01
CA GLN A 106 3.24 -10.55 -1.10
C GLN A 106 3.97 -10.03 0.14
N PHE A 107 3.39 -9.01 0.77
CA PHE A 107 3.85 -8.46 2.04
C PHE A 107 2.78 -8.68 3.11
N ASP A 108 2.88 -9.78 3.83
CA ASP A 108 2.03 -10.08 4.97
C ASP A 108 2.33 -9.13 6.15
N HIS A 109 1.39 -9.00 7.07
CA HIS A 109 1.46 -8.08 8.22
C HIS A 109 2.75 -8.27 9.05
N GLU A 110 3.24 -9.50 9.18
CA GLU A 110 4.43 -9.83 9.99
C GLU A 110 5.72 -9.94 9.18
N THR A 111 5.69 -9.76 7.85
CA THR A 111 6.84 -10.03 6.97
C THR A 111 8.09 -9.25 7.39
N GLN A 112 7.92 -8.00 7.83
CA GLN A 112 9.05 -7.18 8.29
C GLN A 112 9.72 -7.76 9.54
N ILE A 113 8.93 -8.20 10.53
CA ILE A 113 9.43 -8.78 11.78
C ILE A 113 10.12 -10.12 11.49
N GLN A 114 9.46 -10.99 10.72
CA GLN A 114 9.96 -12.32 10.40
C GLN A 114 11.22 -12.30 9.51
N SER A 115 11.44 -11.22 8.76
CA SER A 115 12.64 -11.05 7.92
C SER A 115 13.93 -10.76 8.69
N VAL A 116 13.86 -10.52 10.01
CA VAL A 116 14.99 -10.08 10.83
C VAL A 116 15.19 -11.01 12.04
N PRO A 117 16.44 -11.42 12.36
CA PRO A 117 16.70 -12.19 13.57
C PRO A 117 16.32 -11.44 14.85
N GLN A 118 15.72 -12.14 15.82
CA GLN A 118 15.27 -11.55 17.09
C GLN A 118 16.38 -10.82 17.85
N ARG A 119 17.60 -11.37 17.87
CA ARG A 119 18.74 -10.72 18.55
C ARG A 119 19.10 -9.36 17.95
N LEU A 120 18.99 -9.23 16.63
CA LEU A 120 19.20 -7.95 15.95
C LEU A 120 18.08 -6.98 16.30
N LEU A 121 16.80 -7.42 16.29
CA LEU A 121 15.67 -6.58 16.67
C LEU A 121 15.81 -6.04 18.09
N VAL A 122 16.18 -6.90 19.05
CA VAL A 122 16.40 -6.49 20.45
C VAL A 122 17.55 -5.49 20.56
N LEU A 123 18.67 -5.71 19.85
CA LEU A 123 19.78 -4.74 19.86
C LEU A 123 19.34 -3.38 19.30
N ILE A 124 18.69 -3.35 18.14
CA ILE A 124 18.25 -2.08 17.52
C ILE A 124 17.20 -1.40 18.39
N ASN A 125 16.31 -2.16 19.03
CA ASN A 125 15.36 -1.62 19.99
C ASN A 125 16.07 -0.95 21.18
N MET A 126 17.10 -1.58 21.74
CA MET A 126 17.92 -0.98 22.82
C MET A 126 18.70 0.26 22.34
N ILE A 127 19.16 0.28 21.09
CA ILE A 127 19.86 1.44 20.53
C ILE A 127 18.91 2.63 20.33
N ILE A 128 17.70 2.38 19.82
CA ILE A 128 16.74 3.44 19.49
C ILE A 128 16.01 3.94 20.73
N ASN A 129 15.56 3.05 21.61
CA ASN A 129 14.71 3.37 22.77
C ASN A 129 15.49 3.41 24.10
N GLY A 130 16.77 3.03 24.10
CA GLY A 130 17.60 2.90 25.30
C GLY A 130 17.59 1.48 25.88
N PRO A 131 18.64 1.09 26.65
CA PRO A 131 18.71 -0.23 27.27
C PRO A 131 17.72 -0.33 28.43
N ASN A 132 16.64 -1.07 28.24
CA ASN A 132 15.66 -1.36 29.29
C ASN A 132 15.37 -2.87 29.34
N ILE A 133 15.62 -3.48 30.51
CA ILE A 133 15.43 -4.92 30.74
C ILE A 133 13.94 -5.28 30.81
N LYS A 134 13.06 -4.33 31.16
CA LYS A 134 11.61 -4.59 31.30
C LYS A 134 10.91 -4.80 29.95
N ASP A 135 11.40 -4.13 28.90
CA ASP A 135 10.85 -4.25 27.54
C ASP A 135 11.30 -5.55 26.82
N GLN A 136 12.07 -6.39 27.50
CA GLN A 136 12.59 -7.68 26.99
C GLN A 136 11.78 -8.89 27.48
N ALA A 137 10.85 -8.71 28.43
CA ALA A 137 10.10 -9.79 29.09
C ALA A 137 8.68 -10.02 28.52
N GLU A 138 8.14 -9.05 27.79
CA GLU A 138 6.91 -9.15 26.99
C GLU A 138 7.25 -9.08 25.50
N PRO A 139 6.40 -9.53 24.55
CA PRO A 139 6.68 -9.32 23.13
C PRO A 139 6.98 -7.83 22.91
N PRO A 140 8.21 -7.47 22.49
CA PRO A 140 8.60 -6.08 22.44
C PRO A 140 7.64 -5.35 21.51
N ASN A 141 7.16 -4.17 21.93
CA ASN A 141 6.45 -3.28 21.03
C ASN A 141 7.46 -2.72 20.02
N ILE A 142 7.75 -3.50 18.98
CA ILE A 142 8.76 -3.17 17.98
C ILE A 142 8.21 -2.03 17.11
N THR A 143 8.83 -0.86 17.23
CA THR A 143 8.43 0.32 16.46
C THR A 143 8.95 0.23 15.02
N GLN A 144 8.28 0.92 14.09
CA GLN A 144 8.69 0.95 12.68
C GLN A 144 10.16 1.40 12.45
N PRO A 145 10.71 2.39 13.18
CA PRO A 145 12.13 2.74 13.06
C PRO A 145 13.08 1.57 13.35
N VAL A 146 12.75 0.71 14.32
CA VAL A 146 13.54 -0.49 14.65
C VAL A 146 13.54 -1.45 13.48
N LEU A 147 12.36 -1.74 12.91
CA LEU A 147 12.21 -2.62 11.73
C LEU A 147 12.98 -2.07 10.52
N THR A 148 12.87 -0.76 10.28
CA THR A 148 13.55 -0.10 9.16
C THR A 148 15.06 -0.23 9.26
N VAL A 149 15.65 0.16 10.40
CA VAL A 149 17.10 0.10 10.59
C VAL A 149 17.61 -1.34 10.55
N ALA A 150 16.91 -2.27 11.18
CA ALA A 150 17.32 -3.66 11.21
C ALA A 150 17.28 -4.32 9.81
N GLN A 151 16.25 -4.03 9.00
CA GLN A 151 16.19 -4.51 7.62
C GLN A 151 17.29 -3.91 6.74
N LEU A 152 17.59 -2.62 6.90
CA LEU A 152 18.68 -1.98 6.16
C LEU A 152 20.04 -2.55 6.57
N LEU A 153 20.27 -2.84 7.86
CA LEU A 153 21.48 -3.53 8.30
C LEU A 153 21.59 -4.93 7.70
N MET A 154 20.50 -5.69 7.67
CA MET A 154 20.45 -7.01 7.04
C MET A 154 20.76 -6.96 5.54
N GLY A 155 20.16 -6.01 4.82
CA GLY A 155 20.33 -5.85 3.37
C GLY A 155 21.71 -5.35 2.95
N ASN A 156 22.35 -4.51 3.77
CA ASN A 156 23.65 -3.91 3.47
C ASN A 156 24.85 -4.67 4.09
N ALA A 157 24.64 -5.78 4.80
CA ALA A 157 25.70 -6.54 5.44
C ALA A 157 26.50 -7.42 4.46
N TYR A 158 27.82 -7.24 4.42
CA TYR A 158 28.73 -8.03 3.60
C TYR A 158 29.27 -9.26 4.34
N LYS A 159 29.37 -10.41 3.66
CA LYS A 159 29.89 -11.67 4.25
C LYS A 159 31.40 -11.61 4.52
N GLN A 160 32.19 -11.05 3.60
CA GLN A 160 33.63 -10.83 3.75
C GLN A 160 34.05 -9.54 3.03
N ARG A 161 34.94 -8.76 3.66
CA ARG A 161 35.63 -7.62 3.03
C ARG A 161 37.04 -8.11 2.67
N ARG A 162 37.39 -8.21 1.38
CA ARG A 162 38.79 -8.51 0.98
C ARG A 162 39.69 -7.29 1.23
N LYS A 163 40.99 -7.56 1.33
CA LYS A 163 42.07 -6.67 1.81
C LYS A 163 41.96 -5.24 1.25
N PRO A 164 42.40 -4.22 2.03
CA PRO A 164 42.19 -2.80 1.74
C PRO A 164 42.85 -2.22 0.46
N LYS A 165 43.54 -3.03 -0.35
CA LYS A 165 44.36 -2.56 -1.49
C LYS A 165 43.80 -2.89 -2.89
N GLU A 166 42.68 -3.59 -2.99
CA GLU A 166 42.03 -3.89 -4.28
C GLU A 166 40.65 -3.19 -4.34
N PRO A 167 40.19 -2.78 -5.54
CA PRO A 167 38.83 -2.26 -5.69
C PRO A 167 37.85 -3.33 -5.17
N PRO A 168 36.85 -2.93 -4.35
CA PRO A 168 36.04 -3.89 -3.62
C PRO A 168 35.19 -4.68 -4.62
N THR A 169 35.63 -5.87 -5.01
CA THR A 169 34.76 -6.87 -5.62
C THR A 169 33.96 -7.49 -4.48
N GLN A 170 32.82 -6.84 -4.20
CA GLN A 170 31.94 -7.12 -3.08
C GLN A 170 31.21 -8.43 -3.32
N ILE A 171 31.46 -9.45 -2.49
CA ILE A 171 30.63 -10.65 -2.47
C ILE A 171 29.41 -10.33 -1.61
N TYR A 172 28.40 -9.74 -2.24
CA TYR A 172 27.06 -9.72 -1.69
C TYR A 172 26.66 -11.17 -1.39
N VAL A 173 25.95 -11.39 -0.27
CA VAL A 173 25.11 -12.58 -0.17
C VAL A 173 24.01 -12.36 -1.20
N LYS A 174 24.26 -12.79 -2.45
CA LYS A 174 23.25 -12.86 -3.49
C LYS A 174 22.06 -13.59 -2.83
N ASN A 175 20.90 -12.94 -2.79
CA ASN A 175 19.61 -13.46 -2.29
C ASN A 175 19.17 -13.01 -0.88
N ARG A 176 19.29 -11.72 -0.54
CA ARG A 176 18.50 -11.15 0.56
C ARG A 176 17.54 -10.11 0.06
N GLN A 177 16.30 -10.54 -0.12
CA GLN A 177 15.22 -9.70 -0.58
C GLN A 177 14.49 -9.16 0.65
N MET A 178 15.04 -8.09 1.24
CA MET A 178 14.45 -7.48 2.42
C MET A 178 13.14 -6.75 2.04
N PRO A 179 12.05 -6.91 2.82
CA PRO A 179 10.75 -6.37 2.44
C PRO A 179 10.75 -4.86 2.18
N LEU A 180 11.39 -4.08 3.06
CA LEU A 180 11.43 -2.63 2.95
C LEU A 180 12.16 -2.14 1.67
N PRO A 181 13.43 -2.53 1.39
CA PRO A 181 14.11 -2.16 0.15
C PRO A 181 13.36 -2.53 -1.14
N ILE A 182 12.71 -3.69 -1.18
CA ILE A 182 11.88 -4.08 -2.33
C ILE A 182 10.67 -3.14 -2.45
N TYR A 183 9.94 -2.94 -1.35
CA TYR A 183 8.75 -2.09 -1.34
C TYR A 183 9.08 -0.67 -1.78
N VAL A 184 10.16 -0.07 -1.25
CA VAL A 184 10.62 1.26 -1.64
C VAL A 184 10.94 1.31 -3.13
N GLY A 185 11.73 0.37 -3.64
CA GLY A 185 12.08 0.29 -5.06
C GLY A 185 10.85 0.14 -5.97
N MET A 186 9.94 -0.77 -5.62
CA MET A 186 8.68 -0.99 -6.34
C MET A 186 7.78 0.25 -6.32
N LYS A 187 7.62 0.88 -5.15
CA LYS A 187 6.74 2.05 -4.96
C LYS A 187 7.26 3.24 -5.76
N VAL A 188 8.55 3.55 -5.63
CA VAL A 188 9.20 4.64 -6.38
C VAL A 188 9.13 4.38 -7.87
N HIS A 189 9.41 3.15 -8.33
CA HIS A 189 9.26 2.79 -9.72
C HIS A 189 7.82 2.95 -10.21
N SER A 190 6.82 2.50 -9.44
CA SER A 190 5.41 2.57 -9.83
C SER A 190 4.91 4.01 -10.03
N LEU A 191 5.39 4.94 -9.20
CA LEU A 191 4.96 6.33 -9.20
C LEU A 191 5.71 7.18 -10.23
N THR A 192 6.99 6.90 -10.44
CA THR A 192 7.85 7.79 -11.23
C THR A 192 8.26 7.21 -12.58
N ARG A 193 8.31 5.88 -12.71
CA ARG A 193 8.92 5.15 -13.83
C ARG A 193 10.37 5.55 -14.13
N LYS A 194 11.05 6.27 -13.24
CA LYS A 194 12.43 6.78 -13.43
C LYS A 194 13.46 5.79 -12.92
N ARG A 195 14.23 5.17 -13.82
CA ARG A 195 15.35 4.28 -13.47
C ARG A 195 16.39 4.95 -12.57
N GLN A 196 16.85 6.15 -12.96
CA GLN A 196 17.88 6.89 -12.24
C GLN A 196 17.55 7.08 -10.75
N LEU A 197 16.28 7.35 -10.42
CA LEU A 197 15.85 7.55 -9.04
C LEU A 197 15.93 6.26 -8.21
N VAL A 198 15.53 5.12 -8.80
CA VAL A 198 15.63 3.81 -8.13
C VAL A 198 17.10 3.43 -7.94
N ASP A 199 17.94 3.64 -8.96
CA ASP A 199 19.37 3.35 -8.89
C ASP A 199 20.07 4.24 -7.85
N SER A 200 19.75 5.53 -7.75
CA SER A 200 20.28 6.40 -6.68
C SER A 200 19.89 5.94 -5.27
N LEU A 201 18.64 5.47 -5.07
CA LEU A 201 18.22 4.91 -3.78
C LEU A 201 18.92 3.59 -3.48
N HIS A 202 19.20 2.78 -4.51
CA HIS A 202 19.95 1.54 -4.38
C HIS A 202 21.41 1.80 -3.99
N GLU A 203 22.06 2.79 -4.60
CA GLU A 203 23.43 3.21 -4.26
C GLU A 203 23.55 3.68 -2.80
N LEU A 204 22.49 4.28 -2.25
CA LEU A 204 22.41 4.67 -0.83
C LEU A 204 22.06 3.49 0.10
N GLY A 205 21.82 2.29 -0.44
CA GLY A 205 21.46 1.09 0.33
C GLY A 205 20.02 1.10 0.84
N LEU A 206 19.14 1.95 0.29
CA LEU A 206 17.75 2.15 0.73
C LEU A 206 16.74 1.35 -0.10
N SER A 207 17.13 0.87 -1.27
CA SER A 207 16.29 0.18 -2.24
C SER A 207 17.03 -1.01 -2.86
N GLU A 208 16.27 -1.96 -3.40
CA GLU A 208 16.79 -2.89 -4.41
C GLU A 208 17.15 -2.17 -5.72
N SER A 209 18.01 -2.81 -6.52
CA SER A 209 18.43 -2.29 -7.83
C SER A 209 17.24 -2.22 -8.80
N TYR A 210 17.28 -1.30 -9.76
CA TYR A 210 16.22 -1.21 -10.77
C TYR A 210 16.04 -2.53 -11.53
N ASP A 211 17.14 -3.21 -11.88
CA ASP A 211 17.08 -4.48 -12.60
C ASP A 211 16.45 -5.59 -11.73
N SER A 212 16.75 -5.64 -10.42
CA SER A 212 16.06 -6.53 -9.46
C SER A 212 14.55 -6.27 -9.44
N ILE A 213 14.13 -5.00 -9.45
CA ILE A 213 12.71 -4.62 -9.45
C ILE A 213 12.03 -5.06 -10.75
N MET A 214 12.70 -4.97 -11.90
CA MET A 214 12.18 -5.48 -13.17
C MET A 214 12.05 -6.99 -13.17
N ASP A 215 13.04 -7.72 -12.65
CA ASP A 215 12.99 -9.18 -12.50
C ASP A 215 11.80 -9.62 -11.64
N ILE A 216 11.57 -8.93 -10.51
CA ILE A 216 10.41 -9.17 -9.63
C ILE A 216 9.10 -8.91 -10.39
N LYS A 217 8.99 -7.77 -11.07
CA LYS A 217 7.77 -7.40 -11.81
C LYS A 217 7.45 -8.41 -12.93
N ALA A 218 8.45 -8.80 -13.71
CA ALA A 218 8.28 -9.75 -14.80
C ALA A 218 7.95 -11.15 -14.27
N SER A 219 8.60 -11.59 -13.19
CA SER A 219 8.28 -12.85 -12.52
C SER A 219 6.84 -12.88 -12.01
N LEU A 220 6.37 -11.81 -11.37
CA LEU A 220 4.98 -11.72 -10.91
C LEU A 220 3.99 -11.80 -12.08
N GLY A 221 4.27 -11.07 -13.18
CA GLY A 221 3.46 -11.16 -14.39
C GLY A 221 3.42 -12.57 -14.98
N ASN A 222 4.57 -13.23 -15.07
CA ASN A 222 4.68 -14.59 -15.61
C ASN A 222 3.99 -15.63 -14.74
N ASN A 223 4.05 -15.50 -13.42
CA ASN A 223 3.31 -16.38 -12.54
C ASN A 223 1.79 -16.23 -12.71
N ILE A 224 1.29 -14.99 -12.87
CA ILE A 224 -0.15 -14.75 -13.17
C ILE A 224 -0.54 -15.36 -14.52
N ILE A 225 0.31 -15.25 -15.54
CA ILE A 225 0.05 -15.84 -16.86
C ILE A 225 0.06 -17.38 -16.80
N ASN A 226 0.99 -17.96 -16.04
CA ASN A 226 1.03 -19.40 -15.80
C ASN A 226 -0.24 -19.86 -15.07
N HIS A 227 -0.71 -19.08 -14.10
CA HIS A 227 -1.97 -19.33 -13.42
C HIS A 227 -3.14 -19.34 -14.42
N TYR A 228 -3.27 -18.33 -15.28
CA TYR A 228 -4.31 -18.31 -16.32
C TYR A 228 -4.23 -19.50 -17.27
N SER A 229 -3.01 -19.92 -17.61
CA SER A 229 -2.78 -21.07 -18.49
C SER A 229 -3.19 -22.39 -17.82
N ASN A 230 -2.86 -22.55 -16.53
CA ASN A 230 -3.23 -23.73 -15.74
C ASN A 230 -4.75 -23.82 -15.53
N GLU A 231 -5.42 -22.69 -15.41
CA GLU A 231 -6.88 -22.64 -15.24
C GLU A 231 -7.65 -22.67 -16.56
N GLY A 232 -6.97 -22.45 -17.69
CA GLY A 232 -7.59 -22.35 -19.01
C GLY A 232 -8.45 -21.09 -19.21
N VAL A 233 -8.42 -20.14 -18.27
CA VAL A 233 -9.21 -18.90 -18.30
C VAL A 233 -8.44 -17.75 -17.68
N VAL A 234 -8.59 -16.56 -18.27
CA VAL A 234 -8.03 -15.31 -17.71
C VAL A 234 -8.99 -14.80 -16.64
N CYS A 235 -8.80 -15.29 -15.42
CA CYS A 235 -9.59 -14.92 -14.26
C CYS A 235 -8.66 -14.52 -13.10
N PRO A 236 -8.79 -13.31 -12.53
CA PRO A 236 -7.92 -12.86 -11.45
C PRO A 236 -8.00 -13.76 -10.21
N PRO A 237 -6.85 -14.08 -9.58
CA PRO A 237 -6.80 -15.03 -8.47
C PRO A 237 -7.52 -14.53 -7.22
N GLN A 238 -7.70 -13.22 -7.06
CA GLN A 238 -8.32 -12.63 -5.86
C GLN A 238 -9.82 -12.94 -5.74
N LEU A 239 -10.48 -13.32 -6.84
CA LEU A 239 -11.90 -13.67 -6.85
C LEU A 239 -12.13 -15.01 -6.13
N ARG A 240 -13.17 -15.08 -5.32
CA ARG A 240 -13.53 -16.25 -4.49
C ARG A 240 -14.55 -17.13 -5.17
N THR A 241 -14.42 -18.44 -5.04
CA THR A 241 -15.34 -19.40 -5.66
C THR A 241 -16.74 -19.33 -5.03
N GLY A 242 -17.79 -19.48 -5.85
CA GLY A 242 -19.18 -19.54 -5.41
C GLY A 242 -19.79 -18.21 -4.96
N LYS A 243 -19.16 -17.08 -5.30
CA LYS A 243 -19.69 -15.75 -4.99
C LYS A 243 -20.15 -15.06 -6.27
N PHE A 244 -21.18 -14.23 -6.14
CA PHE A 244 -21.78 -13.51 -7.26
C PHE A 244 -20.80 -12.48 -7.85
N VAL A 245 -20.61 -12.52 -9.17
CA VAL A 245 -19.69 -11.64 -9.90
C VAL A 245 -20.44 -10.86 -10.99
N VAL A 246 -20.16 -9.58 -11.10
CA VAL A 246 -20.64 -8.72 -12.18
C VAL A 246 -19.42 -8.24 -12.97
N GLY A 247 -19.43 -8.44 -14.29
CA GLY A 247 -18.46 -7.82 -15.17
C GLY A 247 -18.84 -6.38 -15.50
N ALA A 248 -17.87 -5.54 -15.80
CA ALA A 248 -18.10 -4.25 -16.45
C ALA A 248 -17.08 -4.04 -17.56
N ALA A 249 -17.52 -3.49 -18.69
CA ALA A 249 -16.64 -3.10 -19.77
C ALA A 249 -16.75 -1.59 -20.01
N ASP A 250 -15.61 -0.96 -20.22
CA ASP A 250 -15.54 0.49 -20.41
C ASP A 250 -14.43 0.87 -21.39
N ASN A 251 -14.59 2.05 -21.99
CA ASN A 251 -13.53 2.68 -22.77
C ASN A 251 -12.43 3.18 -21.83
N ILE A 252 -11.18 2.90 -22.16
CA ILE A 252 -10.03 3.51 -21.51
C ILE A 252 -9.43 4.53 -22.46
N ASP A 253 -9.67 5.79 -22.14
CA ASP A 253 -9.05 6.93 -22.79
C ASP A 253 -7.95 7.48 -21.89
N HIS A 254 -6.70 7.28 -22.27
CA HIS A 254 -5.58 7.98 -21.64
C HIS A 254 -5.09 9.07 -22.59
N ASN A 255 -5.54 10.29 -22.32
CA ASN A 255 -5.00 11.51 -22.92
C ASN A 255 -3.86 12.04 -22.02
N PRO A 256 -2.59 11.85 -22.40
CA PRO A 256 -1.51 12.41 -21.61
C PRO A 256 -1.59 13.93 -21.69
N SER A 257 -1.74 14.61 -20.55
CA SER A 257 -1.85 16.07 -20.47
C SER A 257 -0.53 16.81 -20.76
N SER A 258 0.40 16.18 -21.48
CA SER A 258 1.75 16.69 -21.73
C SER A 258 1.90 17.17 -23.17
N THR A 259 2.50 18.35 -23.34
CA THR A 259 2.78 18.99 -24.64
C THR A 259 3.77 18.22 -25.52
N THR A 260 4.39 17.15 -25.01
CA THR A 260 5.30 16.26 -25.75
C THR A 260 4.72 14.87 -26.02
N SER A 261 3.47 14.62 -25.67
CA SER A 261 2.86 13.30 -25.85
C SER A 261 2.45 13.08 -27.31
N THR A 262 2.97 12.02 -27.92
CA THR A 262 2.74 11.69 -29.34
C THR A 262 1.63 10.66 -29.56
N GLY A 263 0.84 10.31 -28.53
CA GLY A 263 -0.29 9.40 -28.69
C GLY A 263 -1.23 9.38 -27.49
N SER A 264 -2.53 9.48 -27.77
CA SER A 264 -3.59 9.03 -26.86
C SER A 264 -3.67 7.51 -26.92
N PHE A 265 -3.90 6.86 -25.79
CA PHE A 265 -4.26 5.45 -25.75
C PHE A 265 -5.78 5.36 -25.70
N HIS A 266 -6.36 4.66 -26.66
CA HIS A 266 -7.77 4.30 -26.71
C HIS A 266 -7.83 2.78 -26.69
N GLY A 267 -8.44 2.22 -25.67
CA GLY A 267 -8.55 0.76 -25.52
C GLY A 267 -9.78 0.37 -24.73
N THR A 268 -9.88 -0.92 -24.41
CA THR A 268 -11.01 -1.47 -23.64
C THR A 268 -10.51 -2.04 -22.32
N GLY A 269 -11.17 -1.63 -21.24
CA GLY A 269 -11.00 -2.21 -19.91
C GLY A 269 -12.16 -3.15 -19.57
N ILE A 270 -11.85 -4.29 -18.96
CA ILE A 270 -12.86 -5.16 -18.35
C ILE A 270 -12.54 -5.28 -16.86
N SER A 271 -13.53 -5.02 -16.02
CA SER A 271 -13.43 -5.17 -14.56
C SER A 271 -14.44 -6.20 -14.06
N LEU A 272 -14.07 -6.94 -13.03
CA LEU A 272 -14.91 -7.92 -12.36
C LEU A 272 -15.13 -7.45 -10.92
N PHE A 273 -16.41 -7.36 -10.52
CA PHE A 273 -16.85 -6.93 -9.21
C PHE A 273 -17.53 -8.10 -8.51
N GLN A 274 -16.98 -8.53 -7.39
CA GLN A 274 -17.52 -9.64 -6.62
C GLN A 274 -18.14 -9.14 -5.32
N ASN A 275 -19.43 -9.40 -5.16
CA ASN A 275 -20.17 -9.00 -3.97
C ASN A 275 -19.81 -9.95 -2.81
N CYS A 276 -19.28 -9.40 -1.73
CA CYS A 276 -19.05 -10.15 -0.50
C CYS A 276 -20.36 -10.27 0.28
N ALA A 277 -20.81 -11.49 0.56
CA ALA A 277 -21.90 -11.72 1.51
C ALA A 277 -21.45 -11.36 2.95
N VAL A 278 -22.41 -11.08 3.84
CA VAL A 278 -22.21 -10.69 5.26
C VAL A 278 -21.49 -11.77 6.09
N THR A 279 -21.37 -13.00 5.58
CA THR A 279 -20.69 -14.09 6.28
C THR A 279 -19.17 -14.00 6.14
N LEU A 280 -18.47 -14.18 7.28
CA LEU A 280 -17.01 -14.30 7.33
C LEU A 280 -16.52 -15.34 6.33
N PRO A 281 -15.44 -15.07 5.58
CA PRO A 281 -14.94 -16.00 4.58
C PRO A 281 -14.56 -17.33 5.22
N ASN A 282 -15.17 -18.41 4.73
CA ASN A 282 -14.71 -19.75 5.04
C ASN A 282 -13.33 -19.93 4.37
N PRO A 283 -12.28 -20.41 5.05
CA PRO A 283 -10.96 -20.61 4.44
C PRO A 283 -10.98 -21.51 3.19
N ARG A 284 -12.00 -22.36 3.06
CA ARG A 284 -12.25 -23.22 1.88
C ARG A 284 -12.82 -22.47 0.66
N GLU A 285 -13.28 -21.23 0.82
CA GLU A 285 -13.80 -20.37 -0.27
C GLU A 285 -12.71 -19.47 -0.88
N GLN A 286 -11.52 -19.43 -0.28
CA GLN A 286 -10.37 -18.77 -0.89
C GLN A 286 -9.77 -19.71 -1.92
N ARG A 287 -9.65 -19.21 -3.16
CA ARG A 287 -8.78 -19.87 -4.14
C ARG A 287 -7.38 -19.78 -3.56
N LEU A 288 -6.74 -20.91 -3.27
CA LEU A 288 -5.40 -20.90 -2.71
C LEU A 288 -4.46 -20.34 -3.78
N TRP A 289 -3.96 -19.12 -3.55
CA TRP A 289 -2.93 -18.54 -4.41
C TRP A 289 -1.59 -19.04 -3.91
N GLU A 290 -0.93 -19.84 -4.74
CA GLU A 290 0.40 -20.36 -4.40
C GLU A 290 1.42 -19.24 -4.23
N THR A 291 2.41 -19.52 -3.40
CA THR A 291 3.59 -18.66 -3.21
C THR A 291 4.28 -18.41 -4.55
N PHE A 292 4.48 -17.14 -4.92
CA PHE A 292 5.16 -16.83 -6.17
C PHE A 292 6.64 -17.23 -6.11
N GLN A 293 7.12 -17.96 -7.10
CA GLN A 293 8.55 -18.15 -7.32
C GLN A 293 9.08 -16.94 -8.10
N ILE A 294 9.99 -16.19 -7.48
CA ILE A 294 10.68 -15.06 -8.14
C ILE A 294 11.91 -15.61 -8.84
N GLU A 295 11.78 -15.81 -10.15
CA GLU A 295 12.89 -16.19 -11.02
C GLU A 295 13.80 -14.98 -11.28
N LYS A 296 15.11 -15.23 -11.35
CA LYS A 296 16.09 -14.18 -11.66
C LYS A 296 16.32 -14.11 -13.16
N GLN A 297 16.67 -12.93 -13.66
CA GLN A 297 16.98 -12.68 -15.07
C GLN A 297 15.80 -12.85 -16.02
N VAL A 298 14.57 -12.88 -15.49
CA VAL A 298 13.35 -12.84 -16.27
C VAL A 298 13.07 -11.38 -16.60
N LYS A 299 13.38 -10.97 -17.83
CA LYS A 299 13.14 -9.59 -18.29
C LYS A 299 11.86 -9.44 -19.10
N GLU A 300 11.35 -10.53 -19.64
CA GLU A 300 10.19 -10.54 -20.53
C GLU A 300 8.97 -11.17 -19.86
N ILE A 301 7.83 -10.52 -20.08
CA ILE A 301 6.52 -11.01 -19.67
C ILE A 301 6.00 -11.88 -20.82
N ARG A 302 5.56 -13.10 -20.49
CA ARG A 302 4.98 -14.06 -21.44
C ARG A 302 3.72 -13.46 -22.09
N ALA A 303 3.33 -13.99 -23.24
CA ALA A 303 2.07 -13.62 -23.87
C ALA A 303 0.88 -14.17 -23.07
N LEU A 304 -0.23 -13.42 -23.08
CA LEU A 304 -1.51 -13.92 -22.57
C LEU A 304 -2.05 -15.03 -23.50
N PRO A 305 -2.95 -15.90 -22.99
CA PRO A 305 -3.57 -16.94 -23.80
C PRO A 305 -4.31 -16.35 -25.03
N SER A 306 -4.18 -16.99 -26.18
CA SER A 306 -4.84 -16.55 -27.42
C SER A 306 -6.35 -16.51 -27.31
N SER A 307 -6.95 -17.41 -26.51
CA SER A 307 -8.39 -17.39 -26.19
C SER A 307 -8.86 -16.09 -25.55
N PHE A 308 -7.96 -15.35 -24.90
CA PHE A 308 -8.24 -14.04 -24.33
C PHE A 308 -7.84 -12.90 -25.28
N THR A 309 -6.72 -13.00 -26.01
CA THR A 309 -6.22 -11.87 -26.81
C THR A 309 -6.80 -11.78 -28.22
N GLU A 310 -7.30 -12.89 -28.78
CA GLU A 310 -7.81 -12.91 -30.16
C GLU A 310 -9.27 -12.44 -30.22
N VAL A 311 -9.44 -11.16 -30.56
CA VAL A 311 -10.76 -10.57 -30.84
C VAL A 311 -11.21 -10.99 -32.23
N LYS A 312 -12.22 -11.86 -32.30
CA LYS A 312 -12.75 -12.34 -33.59
C LYS A 312 -13.53 -11.24 -34.30
N PRO A 313 -13.28 -10.99 -35.60
CA PRO A 313 -14.04 -10.01 -36.37
C PRO A 313 -15.54 -10.29 -36.33
N LEU A 314 -16.32 -9.23 -36.13
CA LEU A 314 -17.78 -9.28 -36.17
C LEU A 314 -18.30 -8.05 -36.90
N LEU A 315 -19.11 -8.29 -37.92
CA LEU A 315 -19.85 -7.22 -38.59
C LEU A 315 -21.05 -6.80 -37.74
N ALA A 316 -21.50 -5.56 -37.93
CA ALA A 316 -22.71 -5.08 -37.29
C ALA A 316 -23.89 -6.03 -37.62
N PRO A 317 -24.71 -6.45 -36.63
CA PRO A 317 -25.86 -7.28 -36.90
C PRO A 317 -26.82 -6.56 -37.84
N THR A 318 -27.35 -7.28 -38.84
CA THR A 318 -28.32 -6.72 -39.80
C THR A 318 -29.74 -7.18 -39.52
N ASN A 319 -29.91 -8.38 -38.96
CA ASN A 319 -31.19 -8.95 -38.55
C ASN A 319 -31.25 -8.98 -37.02
N MET A 320 -32.07 -8.12 -36.43
CA MET A 320 -32.24 -8.03 -34.98
C MET A 320 -33.70 -8.27 -34.65
N THR A 321 -33.96 -9.17 -33.72
CA THR A 321 -35.31 -9.41 -33.20
C THR A 321 -35.28 -9.14 -31.71
N ALA A 322 -35.78 -7.97 -31.31
CA ALA A 322 -36.02 -7.74 -29.89
C ALA A 322 -37.11 -8.70 -29.41
N PRO A 323 -36.90 -9.43 -28.30
CA PRO A 323 -37.94 -10.27 -27.73
C PRO A 323 -39.18 -9.41 -27.44
N ALA A 324 -40.36 -9.98 -27.66
CA ALA A 324 -41.59 -9.32 -27.29
C ALA A 324 -41.50 -8.97 -25.80
N GLY A 325 -41.75 -7.70 -25.46
CA GLY A 325 -41.78 -7.29 -24.05
C GLY A 325 -42.68 -8.24 -23.27
N LEU A 326 -42.23 -8.62 -22.07
CA LEU A 326 -43.04 -9.42 -21.15
C LEU A 326 -44.44 -8.78 -21.12
N SER A 327 -45.45 -9.53 -21.58
CA SER A 327 -46.85 -9.16 -21.38
C SER A 327 -47.02 -8.82 -19.90
N GLU A 328 -47.78 -7.77 -19.58
CA GLU A 328 -47.86 -7.12 -18.26
C GLU A 328 -48.14 -8.09 -17.08
N ASP A 329 -48.46 -9.34 -17.36
CA ASP A 329 -48.75 -10.43 -16.42
C ASP A 329 -47.53 -11.17 -15.84
N THR A 330 -46.29 -10.81 -16.19
CA THR A 330 -45.13 -11.39 -15.50
C THR A 330 -45.02 -10.74 -14.13
N GLN A 331 -45.70 -11.32 -13.15
CA GLN A 331 -45.70 -11.04 -11.71
C GLN A 331 -44.65 -10.00 -11.32
N ARG A 332 -44.96 -8.70 -11.49
CA ARG A 332 -44.26 -7.64 -10.75
C ARG A 332 -44.41 -8.08 -9.31
N ASN A 333 -43.33 -8.53 -8.67
CA ASN A 333 -43.43 -8.96 -7.28
C ASN A 333 -43.90 -7.72 -6.50
N PRO A 334 -45.19 -7.60 -6.14
CA PRO A 334 -45.74 -6.34 -5.68
C PRO A 334 -45.04 -5.95 -4.39
N MET A 335 -44.57 -6.95 -3.63
CA MET A 335 -43.80 -6.77 -2.41
C MET A 335 -42.48 -6.02 -2.62
N LEU A 336 -41.80 -6.17 -3.75
CA LEU A 336 -40.47 -5.58 -3.97
C LEU A 336 -40.57 -4.09 -4.33
N LEU A 337 -41.57 -3.73 -5.14
CA LEU A 337 -41.91 -2.32 -5.37
C LEU A 337 -42.50 -1.69 -4.10
N THR A 338 -43.35 -2.44 -3.38
CA THR A 338 -43.95 -1.97 -2.12
C THR A 338 -42.90 -1.76 -1.04
N SER A 339 -41.86 -2.61 -0.95
CA SER A 339 -40.79 -2.46 0.03
C SER A 339 -39.93 -1.22 -0.25
N VAL A 340 -39.55 -1.00 -1.52
CA VAL A 340 -38.80 0.20 -1.91
C VAL A 340 -39.63 1.46 -1.65
N VAL A 341 -40.88 1.50 -2.11
CA VAL A 341 -41.79 2.64 -1.87
C VAL A 341 -42.02 2.88 -0.38
N ARG A 342 -42.06 1.82 0.44
CA ARG A 342 -42.19 1.94 1.89
C ARG A 342 -40.96 2.58 2.51
N GLU A 343 -39.75 2.17 2.13
CA GLU A 343 -38.51 2.78 2.64
C GLU A 343 -38.40 4.26 2.29
N GLU A 344 -38.78 4.63 1.06
CA GLU A 344 -38.85 6.02 0.63
C GLU A 344 -39.91 6.82 1.39
N LYS A 345 -41.06 6.21 1.68
CA LYS A 345 -42.10 6.83 2.50
C LYS A 345 -41.64 7.03 3.93
N GLU A 346 -40.93 6.06 4.52
CA GLU A 346 -40.34 6.19 5.85
C GLU A 346 -39.31 7.34 5.91
N TRP A 347 -38.56 7.57 4.83
CA TRP A 347 -37.68 8.75 4.73
C TRP A 347 -38.48 10.05 4.72
N LEU A 348 -39.54 10.12 3.91
CA LEU A 348 -40.41 11.31 3.84
C LEU A 348 -41.10 11.59 5.19
N ASP A 349 -41.58 10.57 5.87
CA ASP A 349 -42.19 10.67 7.20
C ASP A 349 -41.13 11.15 8.22
N HIS A 350 -39.91 10.59 8.19
CA HIS A 350 -38.79 11.04 9.03
C HIS A 350 -38.43 12.50 8.80
N VAL A 351 -38.36 12.95 7.55
CA VAL A 351 -38.13 14.36 7.23
C VAL A 351 -39.29 15.21 7.76
N SER A 352 -40.54 14.78 7.55
CA SER A 352 -41.73 15.49 8.01
C SER A 352 -41.72 15.74 9.52
N ASP A 353 -41.35 14.73 10.31
CA ASP A 353 -41.31 14.81 11.78
C ASP A 353 -40.21 15.74 12.32
N HIS A 354 -39.15 15.95 11.54
CA HIS A 354 -37.99 16.77 11.94
C HIS A 354 -37.99 18.16 11.29
N LEU A 355 -38.90 18.47 10.35
CA LEU A 355 -39.02 19.77 9.69
C LEU A 355 -39.32 20.93 10.67
N THR A 356 -39.92 20.63 11.83
CA THR A 356 -40.30 21.63 12.83
C THR A 356 -39.31 21.72 14.01
N GLN A 357 -38.23 20.94 14.00
CA GLN A 357 -37.25 20.87 15.09
C GLN A 357 -35.92 21.55 14.68
N GLU A 358 -35.07 21.90 15.65
CA GLU A 358 -33.71 22.38 15.34
C GLU A 358 -32.89 21.25 14.72
N ILE A 359 -32.47 21.46 13.47
CA ILE A 359 -31.70 20.49 12.70
C ILE A 359 -30.29 20.37 13.29
N ASN A 360 -29.92 19.17 13.73
CA ASN A 360 -28.56 18.86 14.16
C ASN A 360 -27.88 17.83 13.23
N LYS A 361 -26.58 17.62 13.40
CA LYS A 361 -25.80 16.69 12.56
C LYS A 361 -26.24 15.23 12.66
N GLU A 362 -26.97 14.87 13.72
CA GLU A 362 -27.45 13.51 13.98
C GLU A 362 -28.85 13.25 13.40
N SER A 363 -29.53 14.29 12.89
CA SER A 363 -30.91 14.21 12.41
C SER A 363 -31.07 13.41 11.10
N ALA A 364 -29.97 13.07 10.41
CA ALA A 364 -29.95 12.22 9.21
C ALA A 364 -31.02 12.56 8.15
N LEU A 365 -31.25 13.86 7.89
CA LEU A 365 -32.40 14.31 7.07
C LEU A 365 -32.23 14.09 5.56
N SER A 366 -30.99 14.10 5.05
CA SER A 366 -30.77 13.83 3.64
C SER A 366 -31.09 12.36 3.35
N TRP A 367 -31.60 12.07 2.15
CA TRP A 367 -31.87 10.71 1.69
C TRP A 367 -30.68 9.79 1.97
N ALA A 368 -29.47 10.21 1.57
CA ALA A 368 -28.25 9.44 1.80
C ALA A 368 -27.94 9.22 3.28
N ALA A 369 -28.12 10.22 4.16
CA ALA A 369 -27.85 10.07 5.58
C ALA A 369 -28.88 9.18 6.29
N PHE A 370 -30.16 9.29 5.92
CA PHE A 370 -31.24 8.46 6.45
C PHE A 370 -31.06 6.99 6.08
N HIS A 371 -30.80 6.71 4.81
CA HIS A 371 -30.55 5.33 4.39
C HIS A 371 -29.25 4.80 5.00
N ALA A 372 -28.18 5.61 5.06
CA ALA A 372 -26.93 5.21 5.73
C ALA A 372 -27.09 4.91 7.22
N SER A 373 -27.97 5.63 7.95
CA SER A 373 -28.21 5.36 9.38
C SER A 373 -28.97 4.05 9.61
N LYS A 374 -29.79 3.62 8.64
CA LYS A 374 -30.46 2.31 8.65
C LYS A 374 -29.54 1.15 8.32
N TYR A 375 -28.47 1.38 7.56
CA TYR A 375 -27.47 0.36 7.25
C TYR A 375 -26.47 0.21 8.40
N GLN A 376 -26.81 -0.61 9.41
CA GLN A 376 -25.91 -0.95 10.53
C GLN A 376 -24.92 -2.09 10.25
N ASN A 377 -24.87 -2.63 9.02
CA ASN A 377 -23.98 -3.73 8.72
C ASN A 377 -22.64 -3.27 8.17
N SER A 378 -21.57 -3.87 8.69
CA SER A 378 -20.25 -3.93 8.06
C SER A 378 -20.38 -4.56 6.68
N MET A 379 -20.77 -3.80 5.67
CA MET A 379 -20.65 -4.25 4.28
C MET A 379 -19.18 -4.55 4.06
N LEU A 380 -18.86 -5.82 3.88
CA LEU A 380 -17.53 -6.21 3.48
C LEU A 380 -17.28 -5.58 2.11
N PRO A 381 -16.13 -4.91 1.91
CA PRO A 381 -15.81 -4.32 0.62
C PRO A 381 -15.87 -5.39 -0.47
N SER A 382 -16.43 -5.01 -1.62
CA SER A 382 -16.43 -5.88 -2.80
C SER A 382 -15.00 -6.17 -3.24
N VAL A 383 -14.76 -7.40 -3.72
CA VAL A 383 -13.48 -7.73 -4.34
C VAL A 383 -13.56 -7.28 -5.79
N ASN A 384 -12.74 -6.28 -6.13
CA ASN A 384 -12.72 -5.69 -7.46
C ASN A 384 -11.39 -6.02 -8.13
N SER A 385 -11.43 -6.46 -9.37
CA SER A 385 -10.21 -6.76 -10.14
C SER A 385 -10.38 -6.39 -11.61
N MET A 386 -9.32 -5.86 -12.20
CA MET A 386 -9.27 -5.47 -13.61
C MET A 386 -8.52 -6.53 -14.41
N LEU A 387 -9.07 -6.92 -15.55
CA LEU A 387 -8.41 -7.81 -16.50
C LEU A 387 -7.33 -7.06 -17.29
N PRO A 388 -6.38 -7.77 -17.92
CA PRO A 388 -5.45 -7.14 -18.84
C PRO A 388 -6.18 -6.32 -19.92
N LEU A 389 -5.62 -5.15 -20.26
CA LEU A 389 -6.25 -4.20 -21.17
C LEU A 389 -6.18 -4.65 -22.62
N PHE A 390 -7.21 -4.33 -23.38
CA PHE A 390 -7.24 -4.49 -24.83
C PHE A 390 -6.88 -3.17 -25.53
N GLN A 391 -6.20 -3.28 -26.67
CA GLN A 391 -5.94 -2.13 -27.55
C GLN A 391 -7.14 -1.83 -28.47
N ASP A 392 -8.03 -2.80 -28.64
CA ASP A 392 -9.24 -2.67 -29.44
C ASP A 392 -10.20 -1.64 -28.84
N GLU A 393 -10.86 -0.91 -29.73
CA GLU A 393 -11.86 0.09 -29.37
C GLU A 393 -13.12 -0.58 -28.80
N ALA A 394 -13.55 -0.16 -27.60
CA ALA A 394 -14.68 -0.79 -26.93
C ALA A 394 -15.99 -0.59 -27.69
N SER A 395 -16.06 0.42 -28.57
CA SER A 395 -17.23 0.69 -29.40
C SER A 395 -17.40 -0.33 -30.55
N SER A 396 -16.39 -1.14 -30.87
CA SER A 396 -16.49 -2.11 -31.97
C SER A 396 -17.37 -3.32 -31.59
N PHE A 397 -18.18 -3.82 -32.53
CA PHE A 397 -19.01 -5.01 -32.32
C PHE A 397 -18.19 -6.25 -31.99
N ALA A 398 -17.01 -6.38 -32.61
CA ALA A 398 -16.07 -7.46 -32.36
C ALA A 398 -15.60 -7.45 -30.90
N MET A 399 -15.14 -6.31 -30.39
CA MET A 399 -14.67 -6.19 -29.01
C MET A 399 -15.81 -6.34 -28.00
N LEU A 400 -17.00 -5.80 -28.27
CA LEU A 400 -18.17 -5.98 -27.40
C LEU A 400 -18.61 -7.44 -27.27
N ARG A 401 -18.65 -8.18 -28.38
CA ARG A 401 -18.92 -9.62 -28.33
C ARG A 401 -17.82 -10.35 -27.57
N HIS A 402 -16.56 -9.94 -27.76
CA HIS A 402 -15.43 -10.51 -27.02
C HIS A 402 -15.52 -10.24 -25.51
N CYS A 403 -15.97 -9.05 -25.09
CA CYS A 403 -16.26 -8.74 -23.68
C CYS A 403 -17.29 -9.72 -23.09
N LEU A 404 -18.35 -10.07 -23.83
CA LEU A 404 -19.33 -11.08 -23.39
C LEU A 404 -18.67 -12.44 -23.17
N VAL A 405 -17.85 -12.90 -24.11
CA VAL A 405 -17.12 -14.17 -24.02
C VAL A 405 -16.21 -14.20 -22.79
N VAL A 406 -15.40 -13.15 -22.61
CA VAL A 406 -14.44 -13.05 -21.50
C VAL A 406 -15.15 -13.01 -20.15
N VAL A 407 -16.19 -12.18 -20.01
CA VAL A 407 -16.96 -12.06 -18.78
C VAL A 407 -17.69 -13.36 -18.46
N GLN A 408 -18.32 -14.01 -19.46
CA GLN A 408 -18.96 -15.30 -19.29
C GLN A 408 -17.98 -16.37 -18.81
N ALA A 409 -16.81 -16.47 -19.44
CA ALA A 409 -15.78 -17.44 -19.05
C ALA A 409 -15.32 -17.23 -17.60
N ALA A 410 -15.06 -15.98 -17.20
CA ALA A 410 -14.66 -15.67 -15.84
C ALA A 410 -15.77 -15.96 -14.81
N ILE A 411 -17.03 -15.61 -15.11
CA ILE A 411 -18.18 -15.86 -14.22
C ILE A 411 -18.43 -17.36 -14.06
N HIS A 412 -18.47 -18.12 -15.15
CA HIS A 412 -18.67 -19.57 -15.09
C HIS A 412 -17.56 -20.29 -14.33
N HIS A 413 -16.33 -19.81 -14.42
CA HIS A 413 -15.21 -20.34 -13.66
C HIS A 413 -15.32 -20.07 -12.16
N VAL A 414 -15.70 -18.85 -11.78
CA VAL A 414 -15.76 -18.43 -10.39
C VAL A 414 -17.03 -18.93 -9.70
N ASN A 415 -18.16 -18.90 -10.38
CA ASN A 415 -19.47 -19.25 -9.84
C ASN A 415 -20.31 -20.04 -10.87
N PRO A 416 -20.01 -21.35 -11.04
CA PRO A 416 -20.75 -22.21 -11.95
C PRO A 416 -22.27 -22.15 -11.69
N GLY A 417 -23.05 -21.94 -12.74
CA GLY A 417 -24.52 -21.81 -12.66
C GLY A 417 -25.04 -20.38 -12.46
N GLN A 418 -24.17 -19.40 -12.27
CA GLN A 418 -24.58 -18.00 -12.32
C GLN A 418 -24.80 -17.56 -13.77
N THR A 419 -25.96 -16.95 -14.05
CA THR A 419 -26.17 -16.22 -15.31
C THR A 419 -25.15 -15.09 -15.40
N PRO A 420 -24.35 -15.01 -16.49
CA PRO A 420 -23.40 -13.92 -16.69
C PRO A 420 -24.07 -12.56 -16.69
N VAL A 421 -23.41 -11.58 -16.07
CA VAL A 421 -23.89 -10.20 -15.99
C VAL A 421 -22.76 -9.26 -16.40
N ILE A 422 -23.04 -8.33 -17.32
CA ILE A 422 -22.12 -7.27 -17.72
C ILE A 422 -22.77 -5.90 -17.60
N CYS A 423 -22.07 -4.93 -17.02
CA CYS A 423 -22.48 -3.54 -16.91
C CYS A 423 -21.67 -2.66 -17.87
N VAL A 424 -22.33 -1.79 -18.63
CA VAL A 424 -21.66 -0.89 -19.59
C VAL A 424 -22.34 0.49 -19.63
N ASP A 425 -21.66 1.47 -20.23
CA ASP A 425 -22.20 2.79 -20.49
C ASP A 425 -23.34 2.80 -21.54
N GLN A 426 -23.89 3.99 -21.84
CA GLN A 426 -25.05 4.12 -22.73
C GLN A 426 -24.78 3.70 -24.18
N PRO A 427 -23.72 4.20 -24.84
CA PRO A 427 -23.45 3.81 -26.23
C PRO A 427 -23.12 2.32 -26.38
N LEU A 428 -22.36 1.76 -25.44
CA LEU A 428 -21.98 0.34 -25.49
C LEU A 428 -23.19 -0.56 -25.19
N PHE A 429 -24.07 -0.16 -24.25
CA PHE A 429 -25.30 -0.88 -23.95
C PHE A 429 -26.15 -1.09 -25.20
N ALA A 430 -26.38 -0.02 -25.97
CA ALA A 430 -27.19 -0.09 -27.18
C ALA A 430 -26.61 -1.10 -28.20
N LYS A 431 -25.29 -1.11 -28.40
CA LYS A 431 -24.63 -2.07 -29.31
C LYS A 431 -24.65 -3.50 -28.78
N LEU A 432 -24.45 -3.70 -27.47
CA LEU A 432 -24.56 -5.02 -26.85
C LEU A 432 -25.96 -5.61 -26.97
N LYS A 433 -27.01 -4.79 -26.84
CA LYS A 433 -28.39 -5.23 -27.09
C LYS A 433 -28.60 -5.69 -28.53
N GLN A 434 -28.01 -5.01 -29.51
CA GLN A 434 -28.07 -5.45 -30.91
C GLN A 434 -27.41 -6.83 -31.09
N ILE A 435 -26.28 -7.08 -30.43
CA ILE A 435 -25.64 -8.41 -30.43
C ILE A 435 -26.58 -9.44 -29.79
N GLN A 436 -27.10 -9.15 -28.59
CA GLN A 436 -28.00 -10.04 -27.84
C GLN A 436 -29.31 -10.37 -28.60
N TRP A 437 -29.82 -9.46 -29.44
CA TRP A 437 -31.00 -9.69 -30.28
C TRP A 437 -30.71 -10.38 -31.62
N SER A 438 -29.45 -10.71 -31.87
CA SER A 438 -28.99 -11.35 -33.12
C SER A 438 -28.30 -12.69 -32.90
N ASP A 439 -27.76 -12.95 -31.71
CA ASP A 439 -27.02 -14.16 -31.36
C ASP A 439 -27.69 -14.84 -30.15
N GLU A 440 -28.37 -15.96 -30.38
CA GLU A 440 -29.08 -16.74 -29.35
C GLU A 440 -28.16 -17.19 -28.20
N THR A 441 -26.85 -17.28 -28.45
CA THR A 441 -25.84 -17.61 -27.43
C THR A 441 -25.87 -16.62 -26.27
N TYR A 442 -26.18 -15.35 -26.54
CA TYR A 442 -26.21 -14.27 -25.56
C TYR A 442 -27.63 -13.72 -25.37
N SER A 443 -28.66 -14.53 -25.63
CA SER A 443 -30.06 -14.13 -25.44
C SER A 443 -30.32 -13.62 -24.02
N GLU A 444 -31.45 -12.94 -23.83
CA GLU A 444 -31.82 -12.36 -22.52
C GLU A 444 -31.98 -13.42 -21.42
N ASP A 445 -32.27 -14.67 -21.78
CA ASP A 445 -32.33 -15.81 -20.86
C ASP A 445 -30.93 -16.31 -20.43
N ASN A 446 -29.92 -16.09 -21.28
CA ASN A 446 -28.57 -16.64 -21.10
C ASN A 446 -27.56 -15.59 -20.61
N PHE A 447 -27.83 -14.30 -20.77
CA PHE A 447 -26.91 -13.23 -20.41
C PHE A 447 -27.66 -11.94 -20.02
N VAL A 448 -27.31 -11.36 -18.87
CA VAL A 448 -27.86 -10.07 -18.44
C VAL A 448 -26.92 -8.92 -18.81
N ILE A 449 -27.37 -8.03 -19.70
CA ILE A 449 -26.68 -6.77 -19.98
C ILE A 449 -27.34 -5.67 -19.15
N LEU A 450 -26.59 -5.09 -18.22
CA LEU A 450 -27.01 -4.00 -17.37
C LEU A 450 -26.54 -2.67 -17.93
N PHE A 451 -27.45 -1.70 -17.87
CA PHE A 451 -27.13 -0.32 -18.15
C PHE A 451 -26.45 0.30 -16.92
N GLY A 452 -25.37 1.06 -17.09
CA GLY A 452 -24.64 1.68 -15.99
C GLY A 452 -25.55 2.48 -15.07
N GLY A 453 -25.48 2.23 -13.76
CA GLY A 453 -26.41 2.80 -12.76
C GLY A 453 -26.52 4.33 -12.82
N PHE A 454 -25.41 5.03 -12.96
CA PHE A 454 -25.41 6.49 -13.15
C PHE A 454 -26.17 6.92 -14.41
N HIS A 455 -26.01 6.19 -15.52
CA HIS A 455 -26.72 6.49 -16.76
C HIS A 455 -28.20 6.10 -16.69
N ILE A 456 -28.57 5.08 -15.92
CA ILE A 456 -29.97 4.77 -15.60
C ILE A 456 -30.60 5.97 -14.90
N GLU A 457 -30.00 6.45 -13.81
CA GLU A 457 -30.49 7.61 -13.06
C GLU A 457 -30.57 8.86 -13.93
N MET A 458 -29.49 9.17 -14.66
CA MET A 458 -29.46 10.31 -15.57
C MET A 458 -30.55 10.22 -16.64
N THR A 459 -30.77 9.04 -17.21
CA THR A 459 -31.80 8.84 -18.24
C THR A 459 -33.20 8.92 -17.64
N ALA A 460 -33.44 8.35 -16.46
CA ALA A 460 -34.71 8.46 -15.75
C ALA A 460 -35.04 9.93 -15.42
N LEU A 461 -34.07 10.69 -14.91
CA LEU A 461 -34.23 12.12 -14.65
C LEU A 461 -34.49 12.93 -15.92
N LYS A 462 -33.84 12.59 -17.05
CA LYS A 462 -34.13 13.21 -18.35
C LYS A 462 -35.55 12.93 -18.81
N VAL A 463 -36.02 11.68 -18.68
CA VAL A 463 -37.39 11.29 -19.04
C VAL A 463 -38.40 12.02 -18.15
N LEU A 464 -38.16 12.08 -16.83
CA LEU A 464 -39.00 12.82 -15.90
C LEU A 464 -39.02 14.32 -16.24
N GLY A 465 -37.86 14.91 -16.52
CA GLY A 465 -37.75 16.31 -16.93
C GLY A 465 -38.56 16.60 -18.20
N ASN A 466 -38.47 15.73 -19.21
CA ASN A 466 -39.26 15.83 -20.43
C ASN A 466 -40.77 15.68 -20.16
N LEU A 467 -41.17 14.75 -19.29
CA LEU A 467 -42.57 14.55 -18.90
C LEU A 467 -43.14 15.78 -18.18
N LEU A 468 -42.31 16.40 -17.33
CA LEU A 468 -42.69 17.59 -16.56
C LEU A 468 -42.57 18.87 -17.38
N GLN A 469 -41.91 18.86 -18.54
CA GLN A 469 -41.76 20.05 -19.38
C GLN A 469 -43.13 20.53 -19.87
N GLY A 470 -43.44 21.80 -19.64
CA GLY A 470 -44.73 22.40 -20.02
C GLY A 470 -45.91 22.04 -19.10
N SER A 471 -45.71 21.23 -18.06
CA SER A 471 -46.77 20.88 -17.09
C SER A 471 -47.15 22.02 -16.12
N GLY A 472 -46.42 23.14 -16.14
CA GLY A 472 -46.58 24.22 -15.16
C GLY A 472 -46.02 23.90 -13.77
N TRP A 473 -45.37 22.74 -13.57
CA TRP A 473 -44.84 22.35 -12.24
C TRP A 473 -43.83 23.36 -11.68
N THR A 474 -43.00 23.99 -12.52
CA THR A 474 -42.05 25.03 -12.12
C THR A 474 -42.75 26.28 -11.59
N GLU A 475 -43.89 26.65 -12.18
CA GLU A 475 -44.73 27.75 -11.69
C GLU A 475 -45.46 27.39 -10.40
N MET A 476 -45.91 26.14 -10.28
CA MET A 476 -46.53 25.63 -9.06
C MET A 476 -45.53 25.63 -7.90
N VAL A 477 -44.32 25.10 -8.11
CA VAL A 477 -43.26 25.06 -7.08
C VAL A 477 -42.79 26.46 -6.70
N SER A 478 -42.63 27.38 -7.67
CA SER A 478 -42.23 28.76 -7.37
C SER A 478 -43.30 29.54 -6.59
N LYS A 479 -44.59 29.24 -6.82
CA LYS A 479 -45.71 29.82 -6.06
C LYS A 479 -45.91 29.15 -4.69
N ALA A 480 -45.53 27.88 -4.53
CA ALA A 480 -45.72 27.11 -3.31
C ALA A 480 -44.77 27.51 -2.15
N LYS A 481 -43.86 28.49 -2.34
CA LYS A 481 -42.88 28.95 -1.33
C LYS A 481 -41.92 27.88 -0.77
N TYR A 482 -41.83 26.69 -1.38
CA TYR A 482 -40.81 25.70 -1.02
C TYR A 482 -39.57 25.91 -1.88
N ILE A 483 -38.59 26.64 -1.34
CA ILE A 483 -37.24 26.73 -1.90
C ILE A 483 -36.36 25.79 -1.08
N ILE A 484 -35.97 24.65 -1.64
CA ILE A 484 -34.83 23.89 -1.13
C ILE A 484 -33.59 24.42 -1.86
N CYS A 485 -32.87 25.34 -1.22
CA CYS A 485 -31.52 25.69 -1.63
C CYS A 485 -30.57 24.59 -1.18
N ARG A 486 -29.81 24.02 -2.12
CA ARG A 486 -28.54 23.34 -1.79
C ARG A 486 -27.47 24.43 -1.66
N ASP A 487 -26.96 24.61 -0.44
CA ASP A 487 -25.69 25.31 -0.27
C ASP A 487 -24.55 24.46 -0.87
N ARG A 488 -23.64 25.15 -1.56
CA ARG A 488 -22.45 24.58 -2.21
C ARG A 488 -21.44 24.04 -1.22
#